data_AF-A0A452QRX7-F1
#
_entry.id   AF-A0A452QRX7-F1
#
_cell.length_a   1.000
_cell.length_b   1.000
_cell.length_c   1.000
_cell.angle_alpha   90.00
_cell.angle_beta   90.00
_cell.angle_gamma   90.00
#
_symmetry.space_group_name_H-M   'P 1'
#
loop_
_entity.id
_entity.type
_entity.pdbx_description
1 polymer ?
#
loop_
_entity_poly.entity_id
_entity_poly.type
_entity_poly.pdbx_seq_one_letter_code
_entity_poly.pdbx_strand_id
1 'polypeptide(L)'
;MLGQRVSRMAPLPGAELVRTPLQLYRYLLRCCRQLPTKGVQEHYKHAVRQSFRVHSDEDNPERIQQIIQRAIEDADWIMNKVSAWLPAPPASWGVDSGNLRGHQGSPLPHS
;
A
#
# COMPACT_ATOMS: atom_id res chain seq x y z
N MET A 1 -21.56 -28.66 -4.00
CA MET A 1 -20.32 -28.17 -3.36
C MET A 1 -19.72 -27.11 -4.27
N LEU A 2 -20.06 -25.83 -4.08
CA LEU A 2 -19.52 -24.75 -4.91
C LEU A 2 -18.12 -24.41 -4.39
N GLY A 3 -17.11 -24.91 -5.10
CA GLY A 3 -15.72 -24.54 -4.93
C GLY A 3 -15.58 -23.03 -5.11
N GLN A 4 -15.25 -22.36 -4.01
CA GLN A 4 -14.79 -20.97 -4.03
C GLN A 4 -13.50 -20.94 -4.87
N ARG A 5 -13.64 -20.66 -6.16
CA ARG A 5 -12.53 -20.26 -7.02
C ARG A 5 -12.08 -18.90 -6.51
N VAL A 6 -11.21 -18.92 -5.49
CA VAL A 6 -10.35 -17.78 -5.20
C VAL A 6 -9.61 -17.54 -6.51
N SER A 7 -9.99 -16.49 -7.24
CA SER A 7 -9.21 -16.01 -8.36
C SER A 7 -7.79 -15.85 -7.84
N ARG A 8 -6.90 -16.77 -8.22
CA ARG A 8 -5.46 -16.58 -8.13
C ARG A 8 -5.16 -15.40 -9.04
N MET A 9 -5.36 -14.19 -8.53
CA MET A 9 -4.88 -12.99 -9.20
C MET A 9 -3.38 -13.18 -9.33
N ALA A 10 -2.88 -12.96 -10.54
CA ALA A 10 -1.45 -13.11 -10.80
C ALA A 10 -0.69 -12.15 -9.85
N PRO A 11 0.35 -12.63 -9.17
CA PRO A 11 1.15 -11.78 -8.31
C PRO A 11 1.69 -10.57 -9.08
N LEU A 12 1.74 -9.40 -8.44
CA LEU A 12 2.34 -8.24 -9.09
C LEU A 12 3.81 -8.53 -9.48
N PRO A 13 4.33 -7.91 -10.56
CA PRO A 13 5.68 -8.14 -11.04
C PRO A 13 6.73 -8.04 -9.92
N GLY A 14 7.42 -9.15 -9.66
CA GLY A 14 8.47 -9.25 -8.65
C GLY A 14 8.07 -9.85 -7.31
N ALA A 15 6.82 -10.27 -7.10
CA ALA A 15 6.44 -11.04 -5.90
C ALA A 15 7.13 -12.42 -5.86
N GLU A 16 7.37 -13.04 -7.01
CA GLU A 16 8.04 -14.36 -7.13
C GLU A 16 9.48 -14.37 -6.61
N LEU A 17 10.11 -13.19 -6.52
CA LEU A 17 11.47 -13.01 -6.03
C LEU A 17 11.51 -12.78 -4.51
N VAL A 18 10.35 -12.60 -3.87
CA VAL A 18 10.26 -12.33 -2.44
C VAL A 18 10.39 -13.64 -1.68
N ARG A 19 11.60 -13.90 -1.19
CA ARG A 19 11.91 -15.07 -0.35
C ARG A 19 12.40 -14.69 1.04
N THR A 20 12.61 -13.40 1.29
CA THR A 20 13.12 -12.88 2.56
C THR A 20 12.23 -11.76 3.11
N PRO A 21 12.19 -11.56 4.43
CA PRO A 21 11.44 -10.47 5.06
C PRO A 21 11.81 -9.09 4.48
N LEU A 22 13.09 -8.85 4.19
CA LEU A 22 13.54 -7.57 3.63
C LEU A 22 13.01 -7.32 2.21
N GLN A 23 12.98 -8.36 1.37
CA GLN A 23 12.37 -8.28 0.04
C GLN A 23 10.87 -8.02 0.14
N LEU A 24 10.19 -8.67 1.10
CA LEU A 24 8.76 -8.48 1.32
C LEU A 24 8.47 -7.03 1.73
N TYR A 25 9.26 -6.47 2.64
CA TYR A 25 9.10 -5.08 3.07
C TYR A 25 9.20 -4.11 1.89
N ARG A 26 10.21 -4.28 1.03
CA ARG A 26 10.38 -3.46 -0.19
C ARG A 26 9.26 -3.64 -1.20
N TYR A 27 8.75 -4.86 -1.34
CA TYR A 27 7.62 -5.17 -2.21
C TYR A 27 6.34 -4.46 -1.73
N LEU A 28 5.97 -4.63 -0.46
CA LEU A 28 4.76 -4.03 0.12
C LEU A 28 4.80 -2.49 0.07
N LEU A 29 5.96 -1.87 0.29
CA LEU A 29 6.11 -0.42 0.14
C LEU A 29 6.01 0.07 -1.32
N ARG A 30 6.36 -0.76 -2.31
CA ARG A 30 6.07 -0.46 -3.72
C ARG A 30 4.57 -0.55 -4.00
N CYS A 31 3.87 -1.55 -3.47
CA CYS A 31 2.41 -1.66 -3.60
C CYS A 31 1.71 -0.44 -2.97
N CYS A 32 2.13 -0.01 -1.78
CA CYS A 32 1.57 1.15 -1.11
C CYS A 32 1.68 2.43 -1.96
N ARG A 33 2.73 2.59 -2.78
CA ARG A 33 2.91 3.75 -3.65
C ARG A 33 1.98 3.76 -4.87
N GLN A 34 1.46 2.61 -5.26
CA GLN A 34 0.53 2.47 -6.39
C GLN A 34 -0.91 2.83 -6.00
N LEU A 35 -1.20 2.96 -4.71
CA LEU A 35 -2.51 3.36 -4.23
C LEU A 35 -2.78 4.85 -4.57
N PRO A 36 -4.02 5.20 -4.95
CA PRO A 36 -4.34 6.49 -5.58
C PRO A 36 -4.22 7.71 -4.64
N THR A 37 -4.43 7.52 -3.33
CA THR A 37 -4.60 8.63 -2.38
C THR A 37 -3.62 8.53 -1.23
N LYS A 38 -2.98 9.65 -0.88
CA LYS A 38 -1.96 9.71 0.19
C LYS A 38 -2.45 9.18 1.54
N GLY A 39 -3.71 9.40 1.89
CA GLY A 39 -4.29 8.87 3.14
C GLY A 39 -4.30 7.34 3.19
N VAL A 40 -4.66 6.70 2.09
CA VAL A 40 -4.67 5.23 1.98
C VAL A 40 -3.23 4.70 1.91
N GLN A 41 -2.32 5.40 1.22
CA GLN A 41 -0.89 5.05 1.21
C GLN A 41 -0.30 5.03 2.63
N GLU A 42 -0.53 6.06 3.44
CA GLU A 42 0.00 6.12 4.80
C GLU A 42 -0.63 5.06 5.71
N HIS A 43 -1.95 4.84 5.62
CA HIS A 43 -2.61 3.77 6.36
C HIS A 43 -1.96 2.40 6.13
N TYR A 44 -1.74 2.02 4.86
CA TYR A 44 -1.10 0.75 4.53
C TYR A 44 0.40 0.73 4.87
N LYS A 45 1.13 1.85 4.72
CA LYS A 45 2.53 1.92 5.19
C LYS A 45 2.61 1.66 6.69
N HIS A 46 1.70 2.24 7.48
CA HIS A 46 1.64 1.99 8.92
C HIS A 46 1.30 0.53 9.22
N ALA A 47 0.31 -0.04 8.54
CA ALA A 47 -0.04 -1.45 8.67
C ALA A 47 1.16 -2.37 8.39
N VAL A 48 1.88 -2.16 7.28
CA VAL A 48 3.10 -2.92 6.94
C VAL A 48 4.15 -2.82 8.05
N ARG A 49 4.42 -1.62 8.56
CA ARG A 49 5.39 -1.44 9.66
C ARG A 49 4.96 -2.20 10.93
N GLN A 50 3.68 -2.17 11.26
CA GLN A 50 3.17 -2.89 12.43
C GLN A 50 3.25 -4.40 12.24
N SER A 51 2.89 -4.94 11.08
CA SER A 51 3.00 -6.37 10.78
C SER A 51 4.43 -6.88 10.94
N PHE A 52 5.45 -6.12 10.52
CA PHE A 52 6.85 -6.50 10.71
C PHE A 52 7.30 -6.44 12.17
N ARG A 53 6.76 -5.52 12.97
CA ARG A 53 7.06 -5.44 14.41
C ARG A 53 6.47 -6.62 15.19
N VAL A 54 5.26 -7.05 14.85
CA VAL A 54 4.60 -8.18 15.54
C VAL A 54 5.33 -9.51 15.30
N HIS A 55 6.04 -9.64 14.18
CA HIS A 55 6.78 -10.84 13.81
C HIS A 55 8.31 -10.63 13.89
N SER A 56 8.79 -9.65 14.67
CA SER A 56 10.24 -9.37 14.76
C SER A 56 11.03 -10.51 15.39
N ASP A 57 10.40 -11.25 16.29
CA ASP A 57 11.02 -12.31 17.10
C ASP A 57 10.77 -13.71 16.49
N GLU A 58 10.17 -13.78 15.30
CA GLU A 58 9.94 -15.03 14.58
C GLU A 58 11.20 -15.42 13.80
N ASP A 59 11.93 -16.41 14.32
CA ASP A 59 13.17 -16.92 13.73
C ASP A 59 12.95 -18.23 12.94
N ASN A 60 11.75 -18.84 13.01
CA ASN A 60 11.50 -20.10 12.32
C ASN A 60 11.37 -19.85 10.80
N PRO A 61 12.24 -20.45 9.97
CA PRO A 61 12.25 -20.20 8.53
C PRO A 61 10.94 -20.61 7.85
N GLU A 62 10.29 -21.68 8.29
CA GLU A 62 9.01 -22.15 7.72
C GLU A 62 7.88 -21.17 8.01
N ARG A 63 7.83 -20.64 9.24
CA ARG A 63 6.87 -19.63 9.65
C ARG A 63 7.07 -18.32 8.89
N ILE A 64 8.32 -17.89 8.75
CA ILE A 64 8.68 -16.71 7.95
C ILE A 64 8.21 -16.87 6.51
N GLN A 65 8.44 -18.03 5.88
CA GLN A 65 7.96 -18.28 4.51
C GLN A 65 6.43 -18.23 4.41
N GLN A 66 5.71 -18.81 5.38
CA GLN A 66 4.24 -18.75 5.42
C GLN A 66 3.74 -17.31 5.55
N ILE A 67 4.35 -16.52 6.43
CA ILE A 67 4.01 -15.10 6.62
C ILE A 67 4.26 -14.32 5.32
N ILE A 68 5.38 -14.56 4.65
CA ILE A 68 5.72 -13.94 3.36
C ILE A 68 4.66 -14.28 2.31
N GLN A 69 4.37 -15.57 2.13
CA GLN A 69 3.40 -16.02 1.14
C GLN A 69 2.01 -15.41 1.41
N ARG A 70 1.59 -15.41 2.67
CA ARG A 70 0.31 -14.83 3.07
C ARG A 70 0.25 -13.32 2.83
N ALA A 71 1.30 -12.60 3.16
CA ALA A 71 1.36 -11.15 2.98
C ALA A 71 1.34 -10.74 1.49
N ILE A 72 1.93 -11.56 0.60
CA ILE A 72 1.84 -11.37 -0.85
C ILE A 72 0.39 -11.55 -1.31
N GLU A 73 -0.26 -12.65 -0.93
CA GLU A 73 -1.66 -12.92 -1.28
C GLU A 73 -2.61 -11.83 -0.77
N ASP A 74 -2.42 -11.38 0.47
CA ASP A 74 -3.21 -10.30 1.06
C ASP A 74 -3.00 -8.98 0.28
N ALA A 75 -1.76 -8.66 -0.11
CA ALA A 75 -1.45 -7.49 -0.91
C ALA A 75 -2.09 -7.56 -2.31
N ASP A 76 -2.01 -8.71 -2.98
CA ASP A 76 -2.59 -8.90 -4.32
C ASP A 76 -4.12 -8.78 -4.27
N TRP A 77 -4.76 -9.35 -3.24
CA TRP A 77 -6.20 -9.20 -3.01
C TRP A 77 -6.60 -7.74 -2.79
N ILE A 78 -5.86 -7.01 -1.94
CA ILE A 78 -6.09 -5.60 -1.67
C ILE A 78 -5.91 -4.77 -2.94
N MET A 79 -4.84 -4.96 -3.69
CA MET A 79 -4.54 -4.18 -4.88
C MET A 79 -5.61 -4.37 -5.95
N ASN A 80 -6.05 -5.61 -6.20
CA ASN A 80 -7.15 -5.86 -7.13
C ASN A 80 -8.48 -5.26 -6.64
N LYS A 81 -8.73 -5.33 -5.33
CA LYS A 81 -9.93 -4.75 -4.73
C LYS A 81 -9.90 -3.22 -4.89
N VAL A 82 -8.88 -2.54 -4.38
CA VAL A 82 -8.75 -1.07 -4.45
C VAL A 82 -8.83 -0.57 -5.88
N SER A 83 -8.20 -1.25 -6.84
CA SER A 83 -8.33 -0.91 -8.26
C SER A 83 -9.76 -1.07 -8.80
N ALA A 84 -10.53 -2.04 -8.30
CA ALA A 84 -11.92 -2.26 -8.71
C ALA A 84 -12.93 -1.28 -8.08
N TRP A 85 -12.63 -0.73 -6.89
CA TRP A 85 -13.54 0.20 -6.18
C TRP A 85 -13.28 1.68 -6.49
N LEU A 86 -12.21 2.00 -7.22
CA LEU A 86 -11.94 3.38 -7.63
C LEU A 86 -12.64 3.67 -8.97
N PRO A 87 -13.64 4.57 -9.02
CA PRO A 87 -14.00 5.16 -10.30
C PRO A 87 -12.75 5.86 -10.85
N ALA A 88 -12.48 5.68 -12.15
CA ALA A 88 -11.41 6.41 -12.82
C ALA A 88 -11.54 7.90 -12.43
N PRO A 89 -10.46 8.58 -12.01
CA PRO A 89 -10.56 9.99 -11.68
C PRO A 89 -11.12 10.71 -12.93
N PRO A 90 -12.15 11.55 -12.80
CA PRO A 90 -12.56 12.39 -13.91
C PRO A 90 -11.32 13.19 -14.33
N ALA A 91 -11.12 13.34 -15.64
CA ALA A 91 -9.92 13.90 -16.27
C ALA A 91 -9.55 15.34 -15.84
N SER A 92 -10.21 15.90 -14.82
CA SER A 92 -10.08 17.26 -14.32
C SER A 92 -9.31 17.42 -13.00
N TRP A 93 -8.81 16.35 -12.35
CA TRP A 93 -7.93 16.51 -11.18
C TRP A 93 -6.47 16.56 -11.58
N GLY A 94 -6.07 17.68 -12.20
CA GLY A 94 -4.69 18.10 -12.22
C GLY A 94 -4.26 18.41 -10.79
N VAL A 95 -3.45 17.54 -10.18
CA VAL A 95 -2.85 17.80 -8.88
C VAL A 95 -1.53 18.55 -9.11
N ASP A 96 -1.59 19.86 -8.97
CA ASP A 96 -0.46 20.73 -8.74
C ASP A 96 0.15 20.41 -7.36
N SER A 97 1.13 19.51 -7.34
CA SER A 97 2.03 19.40 -6.18
C SER A 97 3.08 20.49 -6.28
N GLY A 98 2.75 21.71 -5.84
CA GLY A 98 3.72 22.80 -5.82
C GLY A 98 3.27 24.02 -5.03
N ASN A 99 3.85 24.19 -3.84
CA ASN A 99 4.08 25.48 -3.19
C ASN A 99 2.90 26.10 -2.38
N LEU A 100 2.80 25.75 -1.11
CA LEU A 100 2.25 26.64 -0.07
C LEU A 100 3.35 26.92 0.95
N ARG A 101 4.26 27.81 0.55
CA ARG A 101 5.26 28.40 1.43
C ARG A 101 4.92 29.88 1.61
N GLY A 102 4.31 30.18 2.76
CA GLY A 102 4.36 31.46 3.48
C GLY A 102 3.51 32.61 2.93
N HIS A 103 2.50 33.01 3.69
CA HIS A 103 2.23 34.44 3.89
C HIS A 103 1.78 34.66 5.34
N GLN A 104 2.61 35.42 6.05
CA GLN A 104 2.37 35.94 7.39
C GLN A 104 1.38 37.11 7.34
N GLY A 105 0.65 37.32 8.44
CA GLY A 105 0.31 38.65 8.96
C GLY A 105 -0.84 39.42 8.29
N SER A 106 -1.91 39.64 9.07
CA SER A 106 -2.82 40.80 9.05
C SER A 106 -2.04 42.15 8.92
N PRO A 107 -2.62 43.29 8.47
CA PRO A 107 -3.88 43.86 8.96
C PRO A 107 -4.79 44.60 7.93
N LEU A 108 -6.03 44.88 8.39
CA LEU A 108 -6.99 45.85 7.83
C LEU A 108 -6.32 47.23 7.60
N PRO A 109 -6.79 48.08 6.66
CA PRO A 109 -7.86 49.03 6.99
C PRO A 109 -8.78 49.54 5.86
N HIS A 110 -9.89 50.13 6.31
CA HIS A 110 -10.77 51.21 5.79
C HIS A 110 -11.30 51.20 4.34
N SER A 111 -12.62 51.31 4.19
CA SER A 111 -13.34 52.60 4.03
C SER A 111 -14.84 52.42 4.22
#